data_AF-A0A9X9A203-F1
#
_entry.id   AF-A0A9X9A203-F1
#
_cell.length_a   1.000
_cell.length_b   1.000
_cell.length_c   1.000
_cell.angle_alpha   90.00
_cell.angle_beta   90.00
_cell.angle_gamma   90.00
#
_symmetry.space_group_name_H-M   'P 1'
#
loop_
_entity.id
_entity.type
_entity.pdbx_description
1 polymer ?
#
loop_
_entity_poly.entity_id
_entity_poly.type
_entity_poly.pdbx_seq_one_letter_code
_entity_poly.pdbx_strand_id
1 'polypeptide(L)'
;HTNTHHLILVSGEPGAGKTYLGLTIAHEMKNAVYLSGNGPLVDVLQDTLKNRTFVQGLYGYKMDFLEKRMIPKEQIIIFDEAQRAWDTKKV
;
A
#
# COMPACT_ATOMS: atom_id res chain seq x y z
N HIS A 1 -17.18 17.62 8.66
CA HIS A 1 -16.05 16.79 8.21
C HIS A 1 -14.77 17.58 8.36
N THR A 2 -13.88 17.19 9.26
CA THR A 2 -12.55 17.82 9.36
C THR A 2 -11.66 17.19 8.31
N ASN A 3 -11.10 17.99 7.39
CA ASN A 3 -10.23 17.53 6.32
C ASN A 3 -8.81 17.28 6.85
N THR A 4 -8.68 16.37 7.81
CA THR A 4 -7.42 16.08 8.51
C THR A 4 -6.72 14.91 7.87
N HIS A 5 -5.41 15.05 7.65
CA HIS A 5 -4.56 13.99 7.12
C HIS A 5 -3.74 13.43 8.27
N HIS A 6 -3.75 12.10 8.43
CA HIS A 6 -3.03 11.41 9.49
C HIS A 6 -1.93 10.55 8.88
N LEU A 7 -0.72 10.66 9.43
CA LEU A 7 0.41 9.79 9.11
C LEU A 7 0.68 8.87 10.30
N ILE A 8 0.63 7.56 10.07
CA ILE A 8 0.92 6.54 11.09
C ILE A 8 2.15 5.77 10.63
N LEU A 9 3.16 5.70 11.48
CA LEU A 9 4.38 4.94 11.24
C LEU A 9 4.36 3.69 12.12
N VAL A 10 4.49 2.52 11.49
CA VAL A 10 4.53 1.23 12.19
C VAL A 10 5.93 0.65 12.09
N SER A 11 6.61 0.51 13.22
CA SER A 11 7.93 -0.12 13.33
C SER A 11 7.88 -1.37 14.21
N GLY A 12 8.83 -2.27 14.01
CA GLY A 12 8.96 -3.48 14.81
C GLY A 12 10.06 -4.38 14.26
N GLU A 13 10.51 -5.34 15.06
CA GLU A 13 11.57 -6.28 14.66
C GLU A 13 11.18 -7.12 13.42
N PRO A 14 12.15 -7.71 12.71
CA PRO A 14 11.88 -8.73 11.70
C PRO A 14 11.00 -9.85 12.28
N GLY A 15 9.96 -10.26 11.56
CA GLY A 15 9.01 -11.27 12.03
C GLY A 15 7.86 -10.75 12.91
N ALA A 16 7.85 -9.47 13.30
CA ALA A 16 6.78 -8.90 14.14
C ALA A 16 5.38 -8.80 13.48
N GLY A 17 5.20 -9.34 12.26
CA GLY A 17 3.89 -9.38 11.61
C GLY A 17 3.38 -8.06 10.99
N LYS A 18 4.25 -7.08 10.74
CA LYS A 18 3.85 -5.77 10.17
C LYS A 18 3.12 -5.87 8.82
N THR A 19 3.59 -6.73 7.92
CA THR A 19 2.93 -7.03 6.63
C THR A 19 1.53 -7.60 6.85
N TYR A 20 1.38 -8.53 7.80
CA TYR A 20 0.08 -9.11 8.15
C TYR A 20 -0.88 -8.04 8.68
N LEU A 21 -0.41 -7.16 9.59
CA LEU A 21 -1.19 -6.02 10.07
C LEU A 21 -1.68 -5.13 8.92
N GLY A 22 -0.78 -4.76 8.00
CA GLY A 22 -1.14 -3.92 6.84
C GLY A 22 -2.18 -4.57 5.93
N LEU A 23 -2.04 -5.88 5.67
CA LEU A 23 -3.01 -6.64 4.87
C LEU A 23 -4.38 -6.75 5.58
N THR A 24 -4.40 -7.00 6.89
CA THR A 24 -5.64 -7.05 7.67
C THR A 24 -6.37 -5.70 7.63
N ILE A 25 -5.66 -4.58 7.81
CA ILE A 25 -6.25 -3.24 7.70
C ILE A 25 -6.85 -3.02 6.31
N ALA A 26 -6.10 -3.35 5.25
CA ALA A 26 -6.58 -3.20 3.87
C ALA A 26 -7.79 -4.07 3.55
N HIS A 27 -7.88 -5.25 4.17
CA HIS A 27 -8.97 -6.19 3.98
C HIS A 27 -10.25 -5.79 4.74
N GLU A 28 -10.10 -5.33 5.98
CA GLU A 28 -11.24 -5.03 6.87
C GLU A 28 -11.81 -3.62 6.65
N MET A 29 -10.96 -2.67 6.25
CA MET A 29 -11.38 -1.27 6.10
C MET A 29 -11.91 -1.00 4.68
N LYS A 30 -13.02 -0.28 4.59
CA LYS A 30 -13.53 0.22 3.32
C LYS A 30 -12.56 1.25 2.75
N ASN A 31 -12.42 1.27 1.42
CA ASN A 31 -11.60 2.25 0.69
C ASN A 31 -10.15 2.26 1.20
N ALA A 32 -9.58 1.09 1.46
CA ALA A 32 -8.19 0.93 1.84
C ALA A 32 -7.41 0.19 0.75
N VAL A 33 -6.15 0.56 0.54
CA VAL A 33 -5.24 -0.15 -0.37
C VAL A 33 -3.89 -0.41 0.29
N TYR A 34 -3.43 -1.64 0.12
CA TYR A 34 -2.09 -2.09 0.40
C TYR A 34 -1.22 -1.93 -0.84
N LEU A 35 -0.17 -1.13 -0.74
CA LEU A 35 0.79 -0.86 -1.80
C LEU A 35 2.13 -1.51 -1.48
N SER A 36 2.65 -2.27 -2.44
CA SER A 36 3.99 -2.85 -2.37
C SER A 36 4.82 -2.50 -3.60
N GLY A 37 6.12 -2.27 -3.39
CA GLY A 37 7.11 -2.20 -4.47
C GLY A 37 7.54 -3.58 -4.98
N ASN A 38 7.16 -4.67 -4.30
CA ASN A 38 7.52 -6.04 -4.65
C ASN A 38 6.45 -6.66 -5.56
N GLY A 39 6.64 -6.53 -6.88
CA GLY A 39 5.71 -7.07 -7.90
C GLY A 39 5.35 -8.55 -7.70
N PRO A 40 6.33 -9.46 -7.54
CA PRO A 40 6.05 -10.87 -7.25
C PRO A 40 5.19 -11.09 -5.99
N LEU A 41 5.39 -10.31 -4.93
CA LEU A 41 4.54 -10.39 -3.73
C LEU A 41 3.11 -9.95 -4.04
N VAL A 42 2.93 -8.89 -4.81
CA VAL A 42 1.60 -8.43 -5.25
C VAL A 42 0.88 -9.54 -6.02
N ASP A 43 1.56 -10.17 -6.99
CA ASP A 43 0.97 -11.24 -7.79
C ASP A 43 0.54 -12.44 -6.93
N VAL A 44 1.42 -12.88 -6.02
CA VAL A 44 1.12 -13.98 -5.08
C VAL A 44 -0.08 -13.64 -4.18
N LEU A 45 -0.12 -12.43 -3.63
CA LEU A 45 -1.21 -12.01 -2.74
C LEU A 45 -2.53 -11.87 -3.50
N GLN A 46 -2.52 -11.28 -4.69
CA GLN A 46 -3.72 -11.14 -5.52
C GLN A 46 -4.30 -12.49 -5.93
N ASP A 47 -3.45 -13.45 -6.27
CA ASP A 47 -3.87 -14.82 -6.61
C ASP A 47 -4.41 -15.57 -5.38
N THR A 48 -3.67 -15.54 -4.27
CA THR A 48 -4.04 -16.23 -3.02
C THR A 48 -5.36 -15.70 -2.45
N LEU A 49 -5.56 -14.38 -2.48
CA LEU A 49 -6.75 -13.72 -1.94
C LEU A 49 -7.91 -13.70 -2.93
N LYS A 50 -7.68 -14.12 -4.19
CA LYS A 50 -8.61 -13.99 -5.32
C LYS A 50 -9.21 -12.58 -5.43
N ASN A 51 -8.42 -11.58 -5.07
CA ASN A 51 -8.86 -10.20 -4.96
C ASN A 51 -7.73 -9.26 -5.38
N ARG A 52 -8.02 -8.41 -6.36
CA ARG A 52 -7.08 -7.45 -6.94
C ARG A 52 -7.31 -6.01 -6.51
N THR A 53 -8.34 -5.74 -5.70
CA THR A 53 -8.76 -4.37 -5.42
C THR A 53 -7.95 -3.72 -4.31
N PHE A 54 -7.70 -4.44 -3.21
CA PHE A 54 -7.07 -3.89 -2.01
C PHE A 54 -5.56 -4.17 -1.91
N VAL A 55 -4.97 -4.93 -2.82
CA VAL A 55 -3.52 -5.13 -2.93
C VAL A 55 -3.06 -4.71 -4.32
N GLN A 56 -2.16 -3.74 -4.42
CA GLN A 56 -1.70 -3.19 -5.70
C GLN A 56 -0.20 -2.89 -5.69
N GLY A 57 0.39 -2.87 -6.90
CA GLY A 57 1.76 -2.42 -7.08
C GLY A 57 1.87 -0.91 -6.96
N LEU A 58 2.86 -0.43 -6.20
CA LEU A 58 3.09 1.00 -5.95
C LEU A 58 3.25 1.80 -7.24
N TYR A 59 4.03 1.29 -8.20
CA TYR A 59 4.33 2.01 -9.43
C TYR A 59 3.08 2.22 -10.28
N GLY A 60 2.29 1.17 -10.52
CA GLY A 60 1.05 1.26 -11.28
C GLY A 60 0.06 2.22 -10.63
N TYR A 61 -0.13 2.08 -9.32
CA TYR A 61 -0.96 2.99 -8.52
C TYR A 61 -0.50 4.44 -8.69
N LYS A 62 0.79 4.74 -8.50
CA LYS A 62 1.35 6.10 -8.66
C LYS A 62 1.06 6.69 -10.06
N MET A 63 1.25 5.93 -11.12
CA MET A 63 1.04 6.41 -12.50
C MET A 63 -0.43 6.73 -12.79
N ASP A 64 -1.32 5.92 -12.24
CA ASP A 64 -2.76 6.13 -12.35
C ASP A 64 -3.23 7.48 -11.76
N PHE A 65 -2.60 7.95 -10.67
CA PHE A 65 -2.98 9.22 -10.04
C PHE A 65 -2.16 10.41 -10.54
N LEU A 66 -0.83 10.27 -10.63
CA LEU A 66 0.03 11.40 -10.97
C LEU A 66 0.01 11.72 -12.46
N GLU A 67 -0.04 10.71 -13.32
CA GLU A 67 0.02 10.91 -14.77
C GLU A 67 -1.38 10.94 -15.39
N LYS A 68 -2.21 9.91 -15.10
CA LYS A 68 -3.55 9.79 -15.68
C LYS A 68 -4.61 10.64 -14.98
N ARG A 69 -4.25 11.31 -13.88
CA ARG A 69 -5.14 12.18 -13.07
C ARG A 69 -6.43 11.48 -12.63
N MET A 70 -6.40 10.17 -12.40
CA MET A 70 -7.51 9.50 -11.73
C MET A 70 -7.61 10.02 -10.29
N ILE A 71 -8.79 9.94 -9.70
CA ILE A 71 -9.00 10.32 -8.29
C ILE A 71 -8.93 9.05 -7.45
N PRO A 72 -8.03 8.93 -6.46
CA PRO A 72 -8.03 7.80 -5.54
C PRO A 72 -9.38 7.66 -4.88
N LYS A 73 -9.95 6.45 -4.93
CA LYS A 73 -11.16 6.14 -4.15
C LYS A 73 -10.80 5.79 -2.72
N GLU A 74 -9.54 5.46 -2.48
CA GLU A 74 -9.02 5.04 -1.21
C GLU A 74 -8.78 6.23 -0.29
N GLN A 75 -9.23 6.08 0.94
CA GLN A 75 -9.03 7.05 2.01
C GLN A 75 -7.91 6.60 2.96
N ILE A 76 -7.51 5.33 2.85
CA ILE A 76 -6.45 4.71 3.65
C ILE A 76 -5.45 4.08 2.70
N ILE A 77 -4.21 4.55 2.77
CA ILE A 77 -3.10 4.04 1.97
C ILE A 77 -2.11 3.39 2.93
N ILE A 78 -1.88 2.10 2.75
CA ILE A 78 -0.89 1.34 3.50
C ILE A 78 0.30 1.12 2.57
N PHE A 79 1.47 1.62 2.95
CA PHE A 79 2.70 1.41 2.21
C PHE A 79 3.61 0.46 2.98
N ASP A 80 3.81 -0.74 2.43
CA ASP A 80 4.76 -1.69 3.00
C ASP A 80 6.19 -1.33 2.58
N GLU A 81 7.13 -1.70 3.43
CA GLU A 81 8.56 -1.49 3.18
C GLU A 81 8.92 0.00 2.99
N ALA A 82 8.26 0.89 3.75
CA ALA A 82 8.41 2.34 3.67
C ALA A 82 9.86 2.84 3.71
N GLN A 83 10.75 2.10 4.38
CA GLN A 83 12.19 2.39 4.40
C GLN A 83 12.85 2.37 3.02
N ARG A 84 12.25 1.72 2.01
CA ARG A 84 12.78 1.67 0.64
C ARG A 84 12.37 2.89 -0.19
N ALA A 85 11.44 3.73 0.27
CA ALA A 85 10.96 4.88 -0.49
C ALA A 85 12.00 6.00 -0.69
N TRP A 86 13.13 5.98 0.02
CA TRP A 86 14.08 7.08 0.03
C TRP A 86 15.45 6.76 -0.59
N ASP A 87 15.60 5.72 -1.43
CA ASP A 87 16.93 5.42 -2.00
C ASP A 87 17.43 6.53 -2.94
N THR A 88 18.22 7.45 -2.38
CA THR A 88 18.90 8.57 -3.04
C THR A 88 19.81 8.16 -4.20
N LYS A 89 20.09 6.86 -4.38
CA LYS A 89 20.84 6.34 -5.54
C LYS A 89 19.98 6.01 -6.77
N LYS A 90 18.66 6.17 -6.67
CA LYS A 90 17.70 5.98 -7.78
C LYS A 90 16.77 7.20 -7.95
N VAL A 91 17.36 8.39 -8.00
CA VAL A 91 16.70 9.60 -8.54
C VAL A 91 17.37 9.96 -9.86
#